data_AF-A0A0C9V5Q0-F1
#
_entry.id   AF-A0A0C9V5Q0-F1
#
_cell.length_a   1.000
_cell.length_b   1.000
_cell.length_c   1.000
_cell.angle_alpha   90.00
_cell.angle_beta   90.00
_cell.angle_gamma   90.00
#
_symmetry.space_group_name_H-M   'P 1'
#
loop_
_entity.id
_entity.type
_entity.pdbx_description
1 polymer ?
#
loop_
_entity_poly.entity_id
_entity_poly.type
_entity_poly.pdbx_seq_one_letter_code
_entity_poly.pdbx_strand_id
1 'polypeptide(L)'
;MPITFTKSVKDRSGEDSLAEERPSESPGSPMPLIPLKSTPKRRSNTPAQRGSKIVRFSRPAPLQVHNRQRSTRGTFQEEPFDDEARIPKPKGEVGHPGTHGYSLYPTLNWEKVVYEAVQKHVQKLADAKLAVSKGISKQDDDLILDLIKKVADKYPILNRYIDYWPARDMLKQYLKNTSGKSRREERIIAAHGVA
;
A
#
# COMPACT_ATOMS: atom_id res chain seq x y z
N MET A 1 -38.54 37.17 2.85
CA MET A 1 -38.07 37.75 4.14
C MET A 1 -36.57 37.47 4.26
N PRO A 2 -35.66 38.42 3.93
CA PRO A 2 -34.23 38.23 4.16
C PRO A 2 -33.85 38.69 5.57
N ILE A 3 -33.26 37.80 6.37
CA ILE A 3 -32.68 38.14 7.68
C ILE A 3 -31.17 38.31 7.49
N THR A 4 -30.70 39.54 7.71
CA THR A 4 -29.29 39.94 7.77
C THR A 4 -28.79 39.99 9.22
N PHE A 5 -27.47 40.22 9.41
CA PHE A 5 -26.71 40.49 10.66
C PHE A 5 -26.27 39.26 11.48
N THR A 6 -25.04 39.10 12.02
CA THR A 6 -23.83 39.96 12.09
C THR A 6 -22.58 39.14 12.46
N LYS A 7 -21.41 39.59 12.01
CA LYS A 7 -20.06 39.19 12.43
C LYS A 7 -19.78 39.67 13.88
N SER A 8 -19.20 38.82 14.73
CA SER A 8 -18.60 39.24 16.00
C SER A 8 -17.12 38.85 16.03
N VAL A 9 -16.27 39.87 15.97
CA VAL A 9 -14.82 39.83 16.23
C VAL A 9 -14.61 39.89 17.74
N LYS A 10 -13.72 39.06 18.28
CA LYS A 10 -13.20 39.22 19.63
C LYS A 10 -11.68 39.05 19.61
N ASP A 11 -11.01 40.19 19.47
CA ASP A 11 -9.62 40.37 19.86
C ASP A 11 -9.43 40.03 21.35
N ARG A 12 -8.35 39.32 21.65
CA ARG A 12 -7.84 39.15 23.00
C ARG A 12 -6.32 39.27 22.97
N SER A 13 -5.87 40.52 23.01
CA SER A 13 -4.53 40.91 23.38
C SER A 13 -4.24 40.43 24.80
N GLY A 14 -3.11 39.76 24.98
CA GLY A 14 -2.52 39.43 26.27
C GLY A 14 -1.02 39.60 26.11
N GLU A 15 -0.55 40.79 26.46
CA GLU A 15 0.86 41.08 26.68
C GLU A 15 1.26 40.62 28.08
N ASP A 16 2.57 40.47 28.26
CA ASP A 16 3.34 40.65 29.50
C ASP A 16 4.12 39.43 30.03
N SER A 17 5.28 39.77 30.59
CA SER A 17 6.16 39.01 31.50
C SER A 17 7.40 38.33 30.91
N LEU A 18 8.38 39.20 30.62
CA LEU A 18 9.66 39.35 31.33
C LEU A 18 10.32 38.09 31.95
N ALA A 19 11.52 37.80 31.41
CA ALA A 19 12.77 37.40 32.06
C ALA A 19 12.75 36.43 33.26
N GLU A 20 13.42 35.27 33.09
CA GLU A 20 14.35 34.77 34.11
C GLU A 20 15.48 33.95 33.48
N GLU A 21 16.72 34.38 33.73
CA GLU A 21 17.95 33.63 33.51
C GLU A 21 17.95 32.33 34.31
N ARG A 22 18.44 31.21 33.72
CA ARG A 22 19.08 30.14 34.49
C ARG A 22 20.26 29.50 33.72
N PRO A 23 21.25 28.98 34.45
CA PRO A 23 22.66 29.02 34.06
C PRO A 23 23.15 27.79 33.28
N SER A 24 24.31 28.00 32.67
CA SER A 24 25.26 26.99 32.18
C SER A 24 25.54 25.90 33.21
N GLU A 25 25.39 24.63 32.83
CA GLU A 25 26.31 23.56 33.24
C GLU A 25 26.25 22.37 32.27
N SER A 26 27.39 22.12 31.63
CA SER A 26 27.70 20.88 30.92
C SER A 26 28.22 19.88 31.94
N PRO A 27 27.95 18.58 31.78
CA PRO A 27 29.07 17.73 31.36
C PRO A 27 28.68 16.68 30.33
N GLY A 28 29.51 16.59 29.30
CA GLY A 28 29.45 15.57 28.26
C GLY A 28 29.50 14.16 28.87
N SER A 29 28.43 13.40 28.63
CA SER A 29 28.43 11.96 28.84
C SER A 29 29.35 11.28 27.81
N PRO A 30 30.25 10.39 28.22
CA PRO A 30 31.09 9.63 27.31
C PRO A 30 30.24 8.62 26.53
N MET A 31 30.28 8.70 25.20
CA MET A 31 29.69 7.68 24.33
C MET A 31 30.40 6.33 24.53
N PRO A 32 29.68 5.22 24.72
CA PRO A 32 30.27 3.90 24.64
C PRO A 32 30.68 3.60 23.19
N LEU A 33 31.96 3.27 23.01
CA LEU A 33 32.54 2.73 21.78
C LEU A 33 31.84 1.41 21.45
N ILE A 34 31.05 1.41 20.37
CA ILE A 34 30.49 0.21 19.77
C ILE A 34 31.59 -0.43 18.90
N PRO A 35 32.02 -1.68 19.13
CA PRO A 35 32.99 -2.32 18.25
C PRO A 35 32.33 -2.71 16.92
N LEU A 36 32.75 -2.06 15.83
CA LEU A 36 32.57 -2.60 14.48
C LEU A 36 33.42 -3.86 14.35
N LYS A 37 32.77 -5.02 14.29
CA LYS A 37 33.35 -6.23 13.70
C LYS A 37 32.53 -6.68 12.50
N SER A 38 32.95 -6.19 11.35
CA SER A 38 32.75 -6.79 10.04
C SER A 38 33.23 -8.24 10.04
N THR A 39 32.43 -9.17 9.52
CA THR A 39 32.89 -10.16 8.52
C THR A 39 31.69 -10.83 7.83
N PRO A 40 31.60 -10.79 6.49
CA PRO A 40 30.70 -11.63 5.72
C PRO A 40 31.35 -13.01 5.52
N LYS A 41 30.84 -14.05 6.19
CA LYS A 41 31.27 -15.43 5.92
C LYS A 41 30.53 -16.02 4.73
N ARG A 42 31.06 -15.67 3.57
CA ARG A 42 30.92 -16.36 2.28
C ARG A 42 31.10 -17.88 2.48
N ARG A 43 30.03 -18.65 2.26
CA ARG A 43 30.13 -20.09 1.93
C ARG A 43 29.68 -20.27 0.49
N SER A 44 30.66 -20.32 -0.40
CA SER A 44 30.58 -21.00 -1.68
C SER A 44 30.79 -22.51 -1.47
N ASN A 45 30.30 -23.30 -2.43
CA ASN A 45 30.49 -24.74 -2.70
C ASN A 45 29.18 -25.54 -2.50
N THR A 46 28.62 -26.32 -3.44
CA THR A 46 28.98 -26.80 -4.79
C THR A 46 27.70 -27.42 -5.39
N PRO A 47 27.51 -27.47 -6.73
CA PRO A 47 26.33 -28.05 -7.36
C PRO A 47 26.39 -29.59 -7.38
N ALA A 48 25.31 -30.25 -6.97
CA ALA A 48 25.13 -31.68 -7.16
C ALA A 48 24.26 -31.93 -8.40
N GLN A 49 24.84 -32.67 -9.33
CA GLN A 49 24.25 -33.14 -10.57
C GLN A 49 23.04 -34.06 -10.33
N ARG A 50 22.34 -34.32 -11.45
CA ARG A 50 21.89 -35.66 -11.90
C ARG A 50 20.37 -35.82 -11.95
N GLY A 51 19.84 -35.74 -13.17
CA GLY A 51 18.44 -36.04 -13.42
C GLY A 51 18.00 -35.88 -14.87
N SER A 52 18.84 -36.20 -15.85
CA SER A 52 18.39 -36.37 -17.24
C SER A 52 17.45 -37.58 -17.31
N LYS A 53 16.16 -37.34 -17.49
CA LYS A 53 15.23 -38.32 -18.08
C LYS A 53 14.54 -37.67 -19.27
N ILE A 54 15.23 -37.76 -20.40
CA ILE A 54 14.62 -37.76 -21.71
C ILE A 54 13.84 -39.06 -21.83
N VAL A 55 12.52 -38.97 -21.97
CA VAL A 55 11.73 -40.02 -22.61
C VAL A 55 11.00 -39.36 -23.77
N ARG A 56 11.44 -39.73 -24.97
CA ARG A 56 10.78 -39.40 -26.23
C ARG A 56 9.59 -40.35 -26.43
N PHE A 57 8.49 -39.83 -26.98
CA PHE A 57 7.95 -40.15 -28.32
C PHE A 57 6.41 -40.08 -28.39
N SER A 58 5.98 -39.46 -29.51
CA SER A 58 4.73 -39.65 -30.26
C SER A 58 3.50 -38.77 -29.93
N ARG A 59 3.38 -37.73 -30.76
CA ARG A 59 2.19 -36.97 -31.24
C ARG A 59 1.21 -37.91 -32.03
N PRO A 60 0.08 -37.46 -32.60
CA PRO A 60 -1.08 -36.63 -32.17
C PRO A 60 -2.44 -37.39 -32.28
N ALA A 61 -3.55 -36.84 -31.78
CA ALA A 61 -4.84 -36.76 -32.51
C ALA A 61 -5.91 -35.96 -31.72
N PRO A 62 -6.91 -35.34 -32.41
CA PRO A 62 -7.77 -34.28 -31.90
C PRO A 62 -9.19 -34.77 -31.50
N LEU A 63 -10.06 -33.79 -31.21
CA LEU A 63 -11.49 -33.87 -30.86
C LEU A 63 -11.69 -34.03 -29.33
N GLN A 64 -12.43 -33.18 -28.62
CA GLN A 64 -13.79 -32.74 -28.95
C GLN A 64 -14.10 -31.34 -28.39
N VAL A 65 -14.72 -30.55 -29.26
CA VAL A 65 -15.52 -29.37 -28.94
C VAL A 65 -16.67 -29.79 -28.04
N HIS A 66 -16.70 -29.31 -26.80
CA HIS A 66 -17.93 -29.26 -26.02
C HIS A 66 -18.15 -27.84 -25.53
N ASN A 67 -18.83 -27.13 -26.42
CA ASN A 67 -19.57 -25.91 -26.17
C ASN A 67 -20.59 -26.17 -25.05
N ARG A 68 -20.30 -25.73 -23.82
CA ARG A 68 -21.33 -25.50 -22.81
C ARG A 68 -21.42 -24.00 -22.57
N GLN A 69 -22.23 -23.38 -23.41
CA GLN A 69 -22.92 -22.14 -23.07
C GLN A 69 -23.68 -22.39 -21.75
N ARG A 70 -23.18 -21.83 -20.66
CA ARG A 70 -24.03 -21.50 -19.51
C ARG A 70 -24.26 -20.01 -19.56
N SER A 71 -25.38 -19.66 -20.16
CA SER A 71 -26.01 -18.35 -20.12
C SER A 71 -26.50 -18.07 -18.70
N THR A 72 -25.94 -17.05 -18.08
CA THR A 72 -26.60 -16.22 -17.07
C THR A 72 -26.27 -14.78 -17.42
N ARG A 73 -27.06 -14.17 -18.32
CA ARG A 73 -27.97 -13.06 -18.03
C ARG A 73 -27.43 -12.10 -16.97
N GLY A 74 -26.89 -10.97 -17.44
CA GLY A 74 -26.41 -9.86 -16.62
C GLY A 74 -25.65 -8.84 -17.46
N THR A 75 -26.21 -8.44 -18.59
CA THR A 75 -25.71 -7.33 -19.41
C THR A 75 -25.84 -6.04 -18.62
N PHE A 76 -24.82 -5.72 -17.83
CA PHE A 76 -24.46 -4.33 -17.58
C PHE A 76 -23.54 -3.94 -18.73
N GLN A 77 -23.99 -2.99 -19.55
CA GLN A 77 -23.17 -2.38 -20.58
C GLN A 77 -22.03 -1.63 -19.89
N GLU A 78 -20.88 -2.28 -19.73
CA GLU A 78 -19.62 -1.55 -19.63
C GLU A 78 -19.17 -1.31 -21.07
N GLU A 79 -19.31 -0.05 -21.49
CA GLU A 79 -18.74 0.47 -22.73
C GLU A 79 -17.29 -0.03 -22.88
N PRO A 80 -16.91 -0.60 -24.04
CA PRO A 80 -15.55 -1.07 -24.28
C PRO A 80 -14.64 0.16 -24.41
N PHE A 81 -14.21 0.71 -23.27
CA PHE A 81 -13.04 1.56 -23.24
C PHE A 81 -11.86 0.69 -23.65
N ASP A 82 -11.20 1.02 -24.75
CA ASP A 82 -9.96 0.36 -25.18
C ASP A 82 -8.96 0.28 -24.02
N ASP A 83 -8.96 -0.84 -23.29
CA ASP A 83 -8.00 -1.13 -22.23
C ASP A 83 -6.56 -1.16 -22.78
N GLU A 84 -6.41 -1.23 -24.10
CA GLU A 84 -5.17 -1.15 -24.85
C GLU A 84 -4.48 0.23 -24.73
N ALA A 85 -5.24 1.30 -24.43
CA ALA A 85 -4.68 2.63 -24.17
C ALA A 85 -4.34 2.90 -22.70
N ARG A 86 -4.73 2.02 -21.78
CA ARG A 86 -4.52 2.20 -20.33
C ARG A 86 -3.19 1.62 -19.89
N ILE A 87 -2.58 2.24 -18.87
CA ILE A 87 -1.28 1.84 -18.33
C ILE A 87 -1.45 0.52 -17.55
N PRO A 88 -0.85 -0.58 -18.01
CA PRO A 88 -0.96 -1.87 -17.35
C PRO A 88 -0.16 -1.91 -16.05
N LYS A 89 -0.51 -2.86 -15.18
CA LYS A 89 0.24 -3.11 -13.96
C LYS A 89 1.65 -3.64 -14.31
N PRO A 90 2.73 -3.07 -13.74
CA PRO A 90 4.08 -3.58 -13.94
C PRO A 90 4.23 -5.00 -13.37
N LYS A 91 5.13 -5.79 -13.95
CA LYS A 91 5.44 -7.14 -13.46
C LYS A 91 6.11 -7.03 -12.08
N GLY A 92 5.61 -7.80 -11.12
CA GLY A 92 6.17 -7.89 -9.77
C GLY A 92 5.19 -7.56 -8.65
N GLU A 93 5.66 -7.66 -7.41
CA GLU A 93 4.90 -7.25 -6.23
C GLU A 93 5.28 -5.85 -5.73
N VAL A 94 4.29 -5.07 -5.32
CA VAL A 94 4.51 -3.76 -4.69
C VAL A 94 5.25 -3.90 -3.35
N GLY A 95 6.31 -3.12 -3.17
CA GLY A 95 7.04 -3.02 -1.90
C GLY A 95 8.12 -4.07 -1.67
N HIS A 96 8.58 -4.76 -2.72
CA HIS A 96 9.72 -5.68 -2.66
C HIS A 96 10.81 -5.31 -3.70
N PRO A 97 11.43 -4.12 -3.57
CA PRO A 97 12.45 -3.67 -4.52
C PRO A 97 13.69 -4.57 -4.45
N GLY A 98 14.18 -5.02 -5.62
CA GLY A 98 15.46 -5.73 -5.74
C GLY A 98 15.38 -7.26 -5.86
N THR A 99 14.24 -7.88 -5.58
CA THR A 99 14.08 -9.34 -5.78
C THR A 99 13.26 -9.64 -7.02
N HIS A 100 12.01 -9.15 -7.14
CA HIS A 100 11.19 -9.17 -8.38
C HIS A 100 10.02 -8.16 -8.27
N GLY A 101 10.11 -7.16 -7.39
CA GLY A 101 9.05 -6.20 -7.12
C GLY A 101 9.39 -4.78 -7.56
N TYR A 102 8.44 -3.87 -7.38
CA TYR A 102 8.61 -2.45 -7.69
C TYR A 102 8.19 -1.55 -6.52
N SER A 103 8.71 -0.34 -6.55
CA SER A 103 8.31 0.74 -5.65
C SER A 103 7.20 1.55 -6.32
N LEU A 104 6.06 1.70 -5.65
CA LEU A 104 4.87 2.31 -6.25
C LEU A 104 5.11 3.77 -6.71
N TYR A 105 5.75 4.57 -5.86
CA TYR A 105 6.02 5.98 -6.13
C TYR A 105 6.82 6.23 -7.43
N PRO A 106 8.02 5.65 -7.62
CA PRO A 106 8.78 5.87 -8.85
C PRO A 106 8.11 5.25 -10.08
N THR A 107 7.28 4.21 -9.92
CA THR A 107 6.60 3.59 -11.07
C THR A 107 5.43 4.42 -11.60
N LEU A 108 4.75 5.19 -10.75
CA LEU A 108 3.66 6.06 -11.18
C LEU A 108 4.17 7.36 -11.82
N ASN A 109 5.36 7.81 -11.43
CA ASN A 109 5.95 9.09 -11.85
C ASN A 109 4.98 10.28 -11.67
N TRP A 110 4.20 10.24 -10.58
CA TRP A 110 3.28 11.33 -10.21
C TRP A 110 4.01 12.41 -9.41
N GLU A 111 3.46 13.61 -9.43
CA GLU A 111 3.87 14.65 -8.51
C GLU A 111 3.62 14.21 -7.06
N LYS A 112 4.57 14.48 -6.16
CA LYS A 112 4.53 14.08 -4.75
C LYS A 112 3.21 14.48 -4.07
N VAL A 113 2.73 15.69 -4.35
CA VAL A 113 1.50 16.23 -3.78
C VAL A 113 0.28 15.41 -4.20
N VAL A 114 0.19 15.04 -5.49
CA VAL A 114 -0.90 14.22 -6.03
C VAL A 114 -0.84 12.82 -5.44
N TYR A 115 0.34 12.21 -5.42
CA TYR A 115 0.54 10.88 -4.83
C TYR A 115 0.09 10.82 -3.37
N GLU A 116 0.53 11.78 -2.54
CA GLU A 116 0.14 11.83 -1.13
C GLU A 116 -1.34 12.10 -0.93
N ALA A 117 -1.95 12.96 -1.78
CA ALA A 117 -3.38 13.25 -1.71
C ALA A 117 -4.22 11.99 -1.98
N VAL A 118 -3.91 11.25 -3.04
CA VAL A 118 -4.57 9.98 -3.37
C VAL A 118 -4.34 8.96 -2.26
N GLN A 119 -3.09 8.81 -1.82
CA GLN A 119 -2.72 7.85 -0.78
C GLN A 119 -3.46 8.12 0.54
N LYS A 120 -3.51 9.36 1.01
CA LYS A 120 -4.26 9.75 2.21
C LYS A 120 -5.76 9.48 2.06
N HIS A 121 -6.31 9.71 0.87
CA HIS A 121 -7.73 9.45 0.64
C HIS A 121 -8.05 7.96 0.68
N VAL A 122 -7.22 7.13 0.04
CA VAL A 122 -7.33 5.66 0.09
C VAL A 122 -7.26 5.17 1.55
N GLN A 123 -6.31 5.67 2.34
CA GLN A 123 -6.17 5.31 3.76
C GLN A 123 -7.40 5.69 4.56
N LYS A 124 -7.90 6.91 4.42
CA LYS A 124 -9.10 7.40 5.12
C LYS A 124 -10.32 6.53 4.82
N LEU A 125 -10.52 6.14 3.56
CA LEU A 125 -11.62 5.25 3.18
C LEU A 125 -11.42 3.83 3.71
N ALA A 126 -10.17 3.35 3.75
CA ALA A 126 -9.85 2.04 4.29
C ALA A 126 -10.15 1.97 5.78
N ASP A 127 -9.78 2.98 6.55
CA ASP A 127 -10.08 3.03 7.99
C ASP A 127 -11.58 3.09 8.28
N ALA A 128 -12.36 3.72 7.39
CA ALA A 128 -13.80 3.85 7.54
C ALA A 128 -14.58 2.58 7.17
N LYS A 129 -14.12 1.81 6.18
CA LYS A 129 -14.89 0.69 5.60
C LYS A 129 -14.27 -0.69 5.80
N LEU A 130 -12.96 -0.77 6.03
CA LEU A 130 -12.21 -2.03 6.03
C LEU A 130 -11.64 -2.31 7.42
N ALA A 131 -11.59 -3.59 7.77
CA ALA A 131 -10.94 -4.03 9.00
C ALA A 131 -9.41 -3.98 8.82
N VAL A 132 -8.79 -2.92 9.34
CA VAL A 132 -7.35 -2.62 9.17
C VAL A 132 -6.42 -3.62 9.89
N SER A 133 -6.97 -4.42 10.82
CA SER A 133 -6.29 -5.55 11.47
C SER A 133 -6.08 -6.75 10.53
N LYS A 134 -6.89 -6.86 9.47
CA LYS A 134 -6.81 -7.96 8.49
C LYS A 134 -6.02 -7.53 7.26
N GLY A 135 -5.30 -8.47 6.66
CA GLY A 135 -4.63 -8.27 5.37
C GLY A 135 -5.62 -8.31 4.21
N ILE A 136 -5.21 -7.77 3.05
CA ILE A 136 -6.07 -7.63 1.86
C ILE A 136 -6.75 -8.94 1.43
N SER A 137 -6.07 -10.09 1.53
CA SER A 137 -6.62 -11.40 1.14
C SER A 137 -7.75 -11.93 2.03
N LYS A 138 -8.00 -11.27 3.17
CA LYS A 138 -9.05 -11.64 4.13
C LYS A 138 -10.20 -10.62 4.17
N GLN A 139 -10.22 -9.70 3.21
CA GLN A 139 -11.23 -8.66 3.08
C GLN A 139 -12.16 -9.00 1.92
N ASP A 140 -13.37 -8.45 1.96
CA ASP A 140 -14.33 -8.62 0.87
C ASP A 140 -13.87 -7.85 -0.37
N ASP A 141 -13.71 -8.58 -1.48
CA ASP A 141 -13.28 -8.00 -2.76
C ASP A 141 -14.27 -6.94 -3.27
N ASP A 142 -15.56 -7.11 -2.99
CA ASP A 142 -16.61 -6.13 -3.35
C ASP A 142 -16.42 -4.79 -2.64
N LEU A 143 -16.04 -4.81 -1.35
CA LEU A 143 -15.76 -3.59 -0.58
C LEU A 143 -14.49 -2.89 -1.08
N ILE A 144 -13.49 -3.67 -1.47
CA ILE A 144 -12.25 -3.16 -2.07
C ILE A 144 -12.58 -2.48 -3.40
N LEU A 145 -13.39 -3.11 -4.25
CA LEU A 145 -13.78 -2.58 -5.55
C LEU A 145 -14.62 -1.29 -5.42
N ASP A 146 -15.61 -1.27 -4.52
CA ASP A 146 -16.41 -0.06 -4.21
C ASP A 146 -15.53 1.10 -3.72
N LEU A 147 -14.55 0.81 -2.85
CA LEU A 147 -13.60 1.81 -2.39
C LEU A 147 -12.77 2.36 -3.55
N ILE A 148 -12.20 1.48 -4.38
CA ILE A 148 -11.37 1.87 -5.52
C ILE A 148 -12.15 2.74 -6.50
N LYS A 149 -13.40 2.36 -6.83
CA LYS A 149 -14.29 3.16 -7.69
C LYS A 149 -14.53 4.56 -7.11
N LYS A 150 -14.85 4.66 -5.82
CA LYS A 150 -15.01 5.96 -5.12
C LYS A 150 -13.76 6.83 -5.15
N VAL A 151 -12.57 6.22 -5.11
CA VAL A 151 -11.30 6.97 -5.24
C VAL A 151 -11.11 7.43 -6.68
N ALA A 152 -11.41 6.57 -7.67
CA ALA A 152 -11.31 6.91 -9.09
C ALA A 152 -12.27 8.05 -9.49
N ASP A 153 -13.49 8.06 -8.95
CA ASP A 153 -14.46 9.15 -9.15
C ASP A 153 -13.90 10.50 -8.69
N LYS A 154 -13.13 10.51 -7.59
CA LYS A 154 -12.52 11.73 -7.05
C LYS A 154 -11.21 12.10 -7.73
N TYR A 155 -10.45 11.12 -8.20
CA TYR A 155 -9.14 11.31 -8.80
C TYR A 155 -9.10 10.72 -10.22
N PRO A 156 -9.50 11.50 -11.25
CA PRO A 156 -9.57 11.02 -12.63
C PRO A 156 -8.23 10.51 -13.19
N ILE A 157 -7.10 10.87 -12.59
CA ILE A 157 -5.77 10.34 -12.95
C ILE A 157 -5.71 8.81 -12.88
N LEU A 158 -6.53 8.18 -12.02
CA LEU A 158 -6.61 6.74 -11.89
C LEU A 158 -7.26 6.05 -13.09
N ASN A 159 -8.10 6.75 -13.87
CA ASN A 159 -8.77 6.21 -15.06
C ASN A 159 -7.79 5.88 -16.20
N ARG A 160 -6.56 6.39 -16.11
CA ARG A 160 -5.47 6.09 -17.04
C ARG A 160 -4.85 4.72 -16.81
N TYR A 161 -5.18 4.04 -15.72
CA TYR A 161 -4.56 2.79 -15.30
C TYR A 161 -5.57 1.64 -15.35
N ILE A 162 -5.15 0.48 -15.83
CA ILE A 162 -5.99 -0.72 -15.89
C ILE A 162 -6.37 -1.15 -14.47
N ASP A 163 -7.65 -1.50 -14.27
CA ASP A 163 -8.24 -1.93 -12.98
C ASP A 163 -7.97 -0.98 -11.80
N TYR A 164 -7.61 0.28 -12.09
CA TYR A 164 -7.17 1.25 -11.09
C TYR A 164 -6.07 0.69 -10.17
N TRP A 165 -5.16 -0.10 -10.74
CA TRP A 165 -4.12 -0.81 -9.98
C TRP A 165 -3.30 0.08 -9.03
N PRO A 166 -3.05 1.39 -9.27
CA PRO A 166 -2.34 2.23 -8.31
C PRO A 166 -3.08 2.35 -6.98
N ALA A 167 -4.40 2.56 -7.01
CA ALA A 167 -5.22 2.66 -5.80
C ALA A 167 -5.26 1.32 -5.06
N ARG A 168 -5.39 0.21 -5.80
CA ARG A 168 -5.36 -1.15 -5.24
C ARG A 168 -4.04 -1.46 -4.53
N ASP A 169 -2.92 -1.06 -5.13
CA ASP A 169 -1.60 -1.28 -4.55
C ASP A 169 -1.32 -0.38 -3.34
N MET A 170 -1.76 0.89 -3.38
CA MET A 170 -1.72 1.77 -2.20
C MET A 170 -2.48 1.15 -1.02
N LEU A 171 -3.67 0.61 -1.29
CA LEU A 171 -4.48 -0.07 -0.30
C LEU A 171 -3.80 -1.33 0.24
N LYS A 172 -3.26 -2.19 -0.65
CA LYS A 172 -2.51 -3.40 -0.27
C LYS A 172 -1.34 -3.06 0.65
N GLN A 173 -0.56 -2.03 0.30
CA GLN A 173 0.59 -1.61 1.09
C GLN A 173 0.17 -1.03 2.45
N TYR A 174 -0.91 -0.26 2.50
CA TYR A 174 -1.45 0.28 3.75
C TYR A 174 -1.85 -0.83 4.72
N LEU A 175 -2.69 -1.76 4.27
CA LEU A 175 -3.19 -2.86 5.11
C LEU A 175 -2.08 -3.80 5.58
N LYS A 176 -1.09 -4.07 4.72
CA LYS A 176 0.11 -4.83 5.09
C LYS A 176 0.85 -4.16 6.24
N ASN A 177 1.05 -2.84 6.15
CA ASN A 177 1.76 -2.09 7.18
C ASN A 177 0.95 -2.00 8.48
N THR A 178 -0.34 -1.72 8.41
CA THR A 178 -1.18 -1.55 9.61
C THR A 178 -1.43 -2.87 10.34
N SER A 179 -1.71 -3.97 9.63
CA SER A 179 -1.82 -5.29 10.25
C SER A 179 -0.50 -5.80 10.84
N GLY A 180 0.65 -5.33 10.32
CA GLY A 180 1.96 -5.59 10.91
C GLY A 180 2.19 -4.75 12.19
N LYS A 181 1.75 -3.50 12.19
CA LYS A 181 1.82 -2.60 13.36
C LYS A 181 0.99 -3.13 14.52
N SER A 182 -0.29 -3.49 14.30
CA SER A 182 -1.16 -4.01 15.38
C SER A 182 -0.56 -5.25 16.04
N ARG A 183 -0.03 -6.22 15.27
CA ARG A 183 0.66 -7.39 15.85
C ARG A 183 1.92 -7.04 16.64
N ARG A 184 2.66 -6.02 16.21
CA ARG A 184 3.86 -5.58 16.93
C ARG A 184 3.48 -4.90 18.24
N GLU A 185 2.44 -4.07 18.22
CA GLU A 185 1.91 -3.39 19.40
C GLU A 185 1.34 -4.39 20.41
N GLU A 186 0.54 -5.37 19.96
CA GLU A 186 0.06 -6.48 20.80
C GLU A 186 1.22 -7.23 21.46
N ARG A 187 2.32 -7.48 20.74
CA ARG A 187 3.51 -8.13 21.30
C ARG A 187 4.23 -7.26 22.32
N ILE A 188 4.31 -5.95 22.08
CA ILE A 188 4.94 -5.02 23.03
C ILE A 188 4.09 -4.92 24.30
N ILE A 189 2.77 -4.78 24.17
CA ILE A 189 1.83 -4.75 25.30
C ILE A 189 1.88 -6.08 26.06
N ALA A 190 1.89 -7.23 25.40
CA ALA A 190 2.01 -8.53 26.07
C ALA A 190 3.38 -8.73 26.76
N ALA A 191 4.45 -8.11 26.24
CA ALA A 191 5.78 -8.19 26.84
C ALA A 191 5.98 -7.20 28.02
N HIS A 192 5.29 -6.05 28.00
CA HIS A 192 5.38 -5.02 29.06
C HIS A 192 4.21 -5.07 30.07
N GLY A 193 3.12 -5.75 29.75
CA GLY A 193 1.94 -5.94 30.60
C GLY A 193 2.02 -7.26 31.38
N VAL A 194 2.94 -7.33 32.32
CA VAL A 194 2.92 -8.29 33.42
C VAL A 194 2.62 -7.51 34.69
N ALA A 195 1.38 -7.62 35.16
CA ALA A 195 0.97 -7.36 36.54
C ALA A 195 -0.14 -8.36 36.88
#